data_AF-X1K7G2-F1
#
_entry.id   AF-X1K7G2-F1
#
_cell.length_a   1.000
_cell.length_b   1.000
_cell.length_c   1.000
_cell.angle_alpha   90.00
_cell.angle_beta   90.00
_cell.angle_gamma   90.00
#
_symmetry.space_group_name_H-M   'P 1'
#
loop_
_entity.id
_entity.type
_entity.pdbx_description
1 polymer ?
#
loop_
_entity_poly.entity_id
_entity_poly.type
_entity_poly.pdbx_seq_one_letter_code
_entity_poly.pdbx_strand_id
1 'polypeptide(L)'
;MNNFEKKHRDYLENNFNGRVTFNRVERKLYGHDIATIPSLVKPLLGNTIPDAVVQPESENELIELSKWANENKIPITPRGKATSGYGGVLPVRQGLVIDFHRMDNIIKINT
;
A
#
# COMPACT_ATOMS: atom_id res chain seq x y z
N MET A 1 17.63 0.62 4.02
CA MET A 1 16.96 -0.50 3.33
C MET A 1 16.30 -1.34 4.41
N ASN A 2 14.98 -1.21 4.59
CA ASN A 2 14.26 -2.17 5.42
C ASN A 2 14.07 -3.41 4.55
N ASN A 3 14.81 -4.47 4.83
CA ASN A 3 14.57 -5.75 4.19
C ASN A 3 13.23 -6.26 4.72
N PHE A 4 12.22 -6.32 3.85
CA PHE A 4 10.96 -6.98 4.14
C PHE A 4 11.27 -8.48 4.39
N GLU A 5 11.43 -8.84 5.66
CA GLU A 5 11.83 -10.19 6.08
C GLU A 5 10.80 -11.25 5.68
N LYS A 6 11.26 -12.49 5.52
CA LYS A 6 10.39 -13.65 5.20
C LYS A 6 9.20 -13.76 6.14
N LYS A 7 9.38 -13.51 7.45
CA LYS A 7 8.29 -13.54 8.44
C LYS A 7 7.14 -12.59 8.09
N HIS A 8 7.44 -11.44 7.46
CA HIS A 8 6.42 -10.47 7.09
C HIS A 8 5.64 -10.91 5.85
N ARG A 9 6.36 -11.50 4.88
CA ARG A 9 5.71 -12.13 3.73
C ARG A 9 4.77 -13.24 4.19
N ASP A 10 5.26 -14.16 5.02
CA ASP A 10 4.48 -15.28 5.52
C ASP A 10 3.22 -14.79 6.28
N TYR A 11 3.35 -13.76 7.12
CA TYR A 11 2.20 -13.14 7.79
C TYR A 11 1.16 -12.62 6.79
N LEU A 12 1.59 -11.84 5.79
CA LEU A 12 0.66 -11.26 4.82
C LEU A 12 0.02 -12.31 3.92
N GLU A 13 0.78 -13.30 3.44
CA GLU A 13 0.25 -14.39 2.60
C GLU A 13 -0.79 -15.22 3.37
N ASN A 14 -0.54 -15.53 4.64
CA ASN A 14 -1.47 -16.30 5.47
C ASN A 14 -2.77 -15.55 5.81
N ASN A 15 -2.70 -14.22 6.00
CA ASN A 15 -3.86 -13.43 6.43
C ASN A 15 -4.66 -12.86 5.26
N PHE A 16 -4.03 -12.60 4.10
CA PHE A 16 -4.66 -11.91 2.96
C PHE A 16 -4.76 -12.78 1.71
N ASN A 17 -4.18 -13.99 1.70
CA ASN A 17 -4.26 -14.94 0.59
C ASN A 17 -3.93 -14.27 -0.77
N GLY A 18 -4.76 -14.45 -1.80
CA GLY A 18 -4.60 -13.81 -3.11
C GLY A 18 -4.81 -12.28 -3.15
N ARG A 19 -4.96 -11.62 -1.99
CA ARG A 19 -5.13 -10.16 -1.85
C ARG A 19 -3.85 -9.46 -1.37
N VAL A 20 -2.72 -10.13 -1.47
CA VAL A 20 -1.39 -9.51 -1.33
C VAL A 20 -0.56 -9.76 -2.58
N THR A 21 0.20 -8.75 -3.02
CA THR A 21 1.19 -8.92 -4.08
C THR A 21 2.58 -8.49 -3.65
N PHE A 22 3.54 -9.30 -4.06
CA PHE A 22 4.97 -9.02 -3.99
C PHE A 22 5.62 -8.98 -5.38
N ASN A 23 4.83 -9.18 -6.45
CA ASN A 23 5.31 -9.12 -7.81
C ASN A 23 5.86 -7.72 -8.09
N ARG A 24 7.11 -7.62 -8.52
CA ARG A 24 7.77 -6.33 -8.72
C ARG A 24 7.09 -5.47 -9.78
N VAL A 25 6.56 -6.07 -10.84
CA VAL A 25 5.88 -5.35 -11.94
C VAL A 25 4.57 -4.76 -11.43
N GLU A 26 3.77 -5.56 -10.72
CA GLU A 26 2.51 -5.07 -10.13
C GLU A 26 2.76 -3.97 -9.12
N ARG A 27 3.71 -4.16 -8.18
CA ARG A 27 4.05 -3.15 -7.18
C ARG A 27 4.55 -1.85 -7.79
N LYS A 28 5.19 -1.88 -8.96
CA LYS A 28 5.62 -0.66 -9.66
C LYS A 28 4.43 0.23 -10.05
N LEU A 29 3.26 -0.34 -10.33
CA LEU A 29 2.04 0.42 -10.62
C LEU A 29 1.56 1.22 -9.39
N TYR A 30 1.88 0.74 -8.19
CA TYR A 30 1.55 1.40 -6.93
C TYR A 30 2.56 2.50 -6.52
N GLY A 31 3.67 2.63 -7.24
CA GLY A 31 4.69 3.65 -7.00
C GLY A 31 4.44 5.00 -7.67
N HIS A 32 3.26 5.18 -8.27
CA HIS A 32 2.86 6.37 -9.02
C HIS A 32 1.40 6.77 -8.69
N ASP A 33 1.07 8.02 -8.98
CA ASP A 33 -0.28 8.58 -9.03
C ASP A 33 -0.59 9.09 -10.45
N ILE A 34 -1.66 9.86 -10.64
CA ILE A 34 -2.04 10.35 -11.99
C ILE A 34 -1.03 11.35 -12.57
N ALA A 35 -0.27 12.04 -11.73
CA ALA A 35 0.64 13.08 -12.19
C ALA A 35 1.96 12.48 -12.67
N THR A 36 2.48 13.08 -13.74
CA THR A 36 3.87 12.84 -14.15
C THR A 36 4.76 13.79 -13.39
N ILE A 37 5.65 13.23 -12.58
CA ILE A 37 6.63 14.03 -11.86
C ILE A 37 7.72 14.49 -12.84
N PRO A 38 8.00 15.82 -12.94
CA PRO A 38 9.04 16.33 -13.82
C PRO A 38 10.38 15.64 -13.58
N SER A 39 11.09 15.35 -14.66
CA SER A 39 12.40 14.68 -14.62
C SER A 39 13.40 15.39 -13.70
N LEU A 40 13.30 16.71 -13.59
CA LEU A 40 14.15 17.54 -12.72
C LEU A 40 14.04 17.19 -11.24
N VAL A 41 12.85 16.85 -10.74
CA VAL A 41 12.60 16.57 -9.30
C VAL A 41 12.48 15.09 -8.99
N LYS A 42 12.32 14.23 -10.01
CA LYS A 42 12.17 12.78 -9.86
C LYS A 42 13.27 12.11 -9.01
N PRO A 43 14.57 12.47 -9.11
CA PRO A 43 15.62 11.88 -8.27
C PRO A 43 15.43 12.13 -6.76
N LEU A 44 14.74 13.22 -6.37
CA LEU A 44 14.54 13.59 -4.96
C LEU A 44 13.56 12.65 -4.25
N LEU A 45 12.71 11.92 -4.99
CA LEU A 45 11.71 11.01 -4.43
C LEU A 45 12.28 9.64 -4.04
N GLY A 46 13.44 9.28 -4.57
CA GLY A 46 14.02 7.96 -4.40
C GLY A 46 13.18 6.84 -5.03
N ASN A 47 13.28 5.64 -4.45
CA ASN A 47 12.53 4.47 -4.90
C ASN A 47 11.12 4.47 -4.28
N THR A 48 10.09 4.60 -5.12
CA THR A 48 8.68 4.54 -4.71
C THR A 48 8.04 3.18 -4.97
N ILE A 49 8.79 2.13 -5.28
CA ILE A 49 8.21 0.78 -5.37
C ILE A 49 8.06 0.25 -3.93
N PRO A 50 6.82 0.04 -3.43
CA PRO A 50 6.61 -0.49 -2.07
C PRO A 50 7.11 -1.94 -1.99
N ASP A 51 7.36 -2.46 -0.79
CA ASP A 51 7.78 -3.86 -0.59
C ASP A 51 6.65 -4.85 -0.83
N ALA A 52 5.42 -4.46 -0.45
CA ALA A 52 4.20 -5.24 -0.65
C ALA A 52 2.99 -4.32 -0.87
N VAL A 53 1.95 -4.86 -1.49
CA VAL A 53 0.63 -4.23 -1.59
C VAL A 53 -0.41 -5.22 -1.05
N VAL A 54 -1.30 -4.76 -0.18
CA VAL A 54 -2.35 -5.57 0.44
C VAL A 54 -3.71 -4.91 0.25
N GLN A 55 -4.73 -5.71 -0.05
CA GLN A 55 -6.11 -5.27 -0.22
C GLN A 55 -7.02 -5.87 0.87
N PRO A 56 -7.19 -5.19 2.03
CA PRO A 56 -8.15 -5.63 3.04
C PRO A 56 -9.60 -5.56 2.51
N GLU A 57 -10.47 -6.40 3.05
CA GLU A 57 -11.91 -6.46 2.71
C GLU A 57 -12.81 -6.06 3.89
N SER A 58 -12.27 -5.94 5.10
CA SER A 58 -13.02 -5.54 6.28
C SER A 58 -12.26 -4.57 7.19
N GLU A 59 -13.01 -3.86 8.03
CA GLU A 59 -12.43 -2.99 9.07
C GLU A 59 -11.54 -3.79 10.04
N ASN A 60 -11.97 -5.00 10.43
CA ASN A 60 -11.18 -5.86 11.31
C ASN A 60 -9.83 -6.24 10.70
N GLU A 61 -9.80 -6.61 9.41
CA GLU A 61 -8.54 -6.87 8.70
C GLU A 61 -7.63 -5.64 8.69
N LEU A 62 -8.18 -4.46 8.43
CA LEU A 62 -7.42 -3.21 8.40
C LEU A 62 -6.84 -2.85 9.78
N ILE A 63 -7.62 -3.04 10.85
CA ILE A 63 -7.18 -2.80 12.23
C ILE A 63 -6.01 -3.71 12.58
N GLU A 64 -6.14 -5.02 12.35
CA GLU A 64 -5.09 -5.99 12.68
C GLU A 64 -3.83 -5.77 11.83
N LEU A 65 -4.00 -5.47 10.54
CA LEU A 65 -2.89 -5.10 9.65
C LEU A 65 -2.15 -3.86 10.13
N SER A 66 -2.88 -2.84 10.58
CA SER A 66 -2.32 -1.57 11.04
C SER A 66 -1.55 -1.74 12.36
N LYS A 67 -2.08 -2.53 13.29
CA LYS A 67 -1.37 -2.89 14.54
C LYS A 67 -0.08 -3.65 14.25
N TRP A 68 -0.18 -4.69 13.42
CA TRP A 68 0.98 -5.49 13.03
C TRP A 68 2.06 -4.64 12.34
N ALA A 69 1.67 -3.74 11.42
CA ALA A 69 2.61 -2.87 10.74
C ALA A 69 3.31 -1.91 11.73
N ASN A 70 2.57 -1.36 12.69
CA ASN A 70 3.12 -0.48 13.73
C ASN A 70 4.12 -1.22 14.64
N GLU A 71 3.76 -2.41 15.14
CA GLU A 71 4.64 -3.24 15.97
C GLU A 71 5.94 -3.59 15.28
N ASN A 72 5.88 -3.85 13.97
CA ASN A 72 7.04 -4.20 13.14
C ASN A 72 7.74 -2.98 12.51
N LYS A 73 7.29 -1.76 12.82
CA LYS A 73 7.83 -0.49 12.29
C LYS A 73 7.85 -0.46 10.75
N ILE A 74 6.84 -1.06 10.12
CA ILE A 74 6.66 -1.07 8.67
C ILE A 74 5.87 0.20 8.27
N PRO A 75 6.44 1.09 7.44
CA PRO A 75 5.70 2.23 6.92
C PRO A 75 4.48 1.77 6.13
N ILE A 76 3.33 2.41 6.36
CA ILE A 76 2.11 2.18 5.60
C ILE A 76 1.80 3.40 4.72
N THR A 77 1.33 3.15 3.51
CA THR A 77 0.81 4.17 2.60
C THR A 77 -0.61 3.80 2.19
N PRO A 78 -1.64 4.53 2.65
CA PRO A 78 -3.02 4.26 2.26
C PRO A 78 -3.23 4.70 0.80
N ARG A 79 -3.98 3.89 0.04
CA ARG A 79 -4.27 4.16 -1.36
C ARG A 79 -5.73 3.83 -1.68
N GLY A 80 -6.44 4.84 -2.19
CA GLY A 80 -7.71 4.64 -2.88
C GLY A 80 -7.46 4.32 -4.36
N LYS A 81 -7.96 5.17 -5.27
CA LYS A 81 -7.75 5.02 -6.72
C LYS A 81 -6.55 5.79 -7.29
N ALA A 82 -5.79 6.50 -6.44
CA ALA A 82 -4.59 7.25 -6.82
C ALA A 82 -4.79 8.30 -7.92
N THR A 83 -5.98 8.93 -7.97
CA THR A 83 -6.33 9.96 -8.95
C THR A 83 -5.91 11.38 -8.53
N SER A 84 -5.46 11.57 -7.28
CA SER A 84 -4.80 12.81 -6.87
C SER A 84 -3.41 12.88 -7.51
N GLY A 85 -2.99 14.06 -7.97
CA GLY A 85 -1.68 14.26 -8.63
C GLY A 85 -0.63 14.94 -7.75
N TYR A 86 -0.81 14.92 -6.43
CA TYR A 86 0.04 15.67 -5.48
C TYR A 86 1.00 14.78 -4.69
N GLY A 87 1.15 13.51 -5.08
CA GLY A 87 2.13 12.60 -4.47
C GLY A 87 1.72 11.98 -3.13
N GLY A 88 0.51 12.26 -2.62
CA GLY A 88 0.06 11.81 -1.29
C GLY A 88 -0.05 10.28 -1.14
N VAL A 89 -0.13 9.55 -2.25
CA VAL A 89 -0.21 8.07 -2.27
C VAL A 89 1.12 7.41 -2.64
N LEU A 90 2.20 8.19 -2.77
CA LEU A 90 3.52 7.65 -3.16
C LEU A 90 4.22 7.06 -1.92
N PRO A 91 4.62 5.78 -1.94
CA PRO A 91 5.29 5.15 -0.81
C PRO A 91 6.78 5.50 -0.84
N VAL A 92 7.11 6.77 -0.56
CA VAL A 92 8.50 7.30 -0.56
C VAL A 92 9.40 6.64 0.50
N ARG A 93 8.80 5.97 1.49
CA ARG A 93 9.50 5.16 2.50
C ARG A 93 9.42 3.65 2.20
N GLN A 94 8.97 3.27 1.01
CA GLN A 94 8.66 1.88 0.64
C GLN A 94 7.70 1.26 1.68
N GLY A 95 7.90 0.01 2.10
CA GLY A 95 7.02 -0.64 3.06
C GLY A 95 5.73 -1.15 2.42
N LEU A 96 4.61 -0.96 3.10
CA LEU A 96 3.33 -1.53 2.72
C LEU A 96 2.41 -0.48 2.11
N VAL A 97 1.88 -0.75 0.92
CA VAL A 97 0.71 -0.02 0.42
C VAL A 97 -0.55 -0.78 0.80
N ILE A 98 -1.50 -0.07 1.41
CA ILE A 98 -2.83 -0.60 1.73
C ILE A 98 -3.80 -0.06 0.68
N ASP A 99 -4.27 -0.93 -0.19
CA ASP A 99 -5.18 -0.61 -1.29
C ASP A 99 -6.63 -0.90 -0.87
N PHE A 100 -7.39 0.18 -0.70
CA PHE A 100 -8.78 0.15 -0.23
C PHE A 100 -9.78 -0.26 -1.31
N HIS A 101 -9.34 -0.73 -2.49
CA HIS A 101 -10.21 -1.08 -3.61
C HIS A 101 -11.40 -1.96 -3.21
N ARG A 102 -11.21 -2.92 -2.30
CA ARG A 102 -12.24 -3.89 -1.93
C ARG A 102 -13.13 -3.46 -0.75
N MET A 103 -12.84 -2.32 -0.13
CA MET A 103 -13.63 -1.75 0.96
C MET A 103 -14.61 -0.71 0.39
N ASP A 104 -15.55 -1.14 -0.46
CA ASP A 104 -16.44 -0.27 -1.25
C ASP A 104 -17.93 -0.38 -0.87
N ASN A 105 -18.24 -1.06 0.23
CA ASN A 105 -19.61 -1.27 0.70
C ASN A 105 -20.31 0.03 1.14
N ILE A 106 -21.55 0.23 0.68
CA ILE A 106 -22.46 1.26 1.21
C ILE A 106 -23.17 0.68 2.45
N ILE A 107 -22.80 1.16 3.64
CA ILE A 107 -23.31 0.61 4.92
C ILE A 107 -24.76 1.06 5.19
N LYS A 108 -25.09 2.33 4.92
CA LYS A 108 -26.41 2.89 5.18
C LYS A 108 -26.66 4.10 4.28
N ILE A 109 -27.88 4.20 3.76
CA ILE A 109 -28.41 5.42 3.13
C ILE A 109 -29.59 5.87 3.99
N ASN A 110 -29.58 7.13 4.42
CA ASN A 110 -30.75 7.76 5.03
C ASN A 110 -31.39 8.64 3.95
N THR A 111 -32.57 8.24 3.49
CA THR A 111 -33.42 9.03 2.58
C THR A 111 -34.45 9.80 3.37
#